data_AF-A0A1I1W1E3-F1
#
_entry.id   AF-A0A1I1W1E3-F1
#
_cell.length_a   1.000
_cell.length_b   1.000
_cell.length_c   1.000
_cell.angle_alpha   90.00
_cell.angle_beta   90.00
_cell.angle_gamma   90.00
#
_symmetry.space_group_name_H-M   'P 1'
#
loop_
_entity.id
_entity.type
_entity.pdbx_description
1 polymer ?
#
loop_
_entity_poly.entity_id
_entity_poly.type
_entity_poly.pdbx_seq_one_letter_code
_entity_poly.pdbx_strand_id
1 'polypeptide(L)'
;MDNKQIKRKILTEYKALLTLKFDSPEVIKDKLKLLGEHIHQLTSPVQEENDTYRKAAILIKEAQTTEYVGFIDALTDDDKEQALAVLKQKASAACQLLHIHE
;
A
#
# COMPACT_ATOMS: atom_id res chain seq x y z
N MET A 1 14.01 -14.74 3.65
CA MET A 1 12.71 -14.76 4.35
C MET A 1 11.72 -15.40 3.41
N ASP A 2 10.88 -16.33 3.85
CA ASP A 2 9.92 -16.98 2.94
C ASP A 2 8.77 -16.01 2.58
N ASN A 3 8.23 -16.13 1.36
CA ASN A 3 7.16 -15.27 0.84
C ASN A 3 5.93 -15.25 1.76
N LYS A 4 5.62 -16.35 2.47
CA LYS A 4 4.52 -16.39 3.44
C LYS A 4 4.73 -15.43 4.61
N GLN A 5 5.96 -15.29 5.09
CA GLN A 5 6.29 -14.34 6.16
C GLN A 5 6.22 -12.90 5.66
N ILE A 6 6.70 -12.64 4.44
CA ILE A 6 6.64 -11.32 3.82
C ILE A 6 5.17 -10.89 3.62
N LYS A 7 4.32 -11.79 3.08
CA LYS A 7 2.87 -11.54 2.93
C LYS A 7 2.18 -11.24 4.25
N ARG A 8 2.58 -11.88 5.36
CA ARG A 8 2.06 -11.53 6.70
C ARG A 8 2.43 -10.12 7.12
N LYS A 9 3.66 -9.68 6.87
CA LYS A 9 4.08 -8.30 7.15
C LYS A 9 3.28 -7.29 6.31
N ILE A 10 3.11 -7.57 5.01
CA ILE A 10 2.26 -6.76 4.13
C ILE A 10 0.85 -6.64 4.71
N LEU A 11 0.24 -7.76 5.13
CA LEU A 11 -1.08 -7.75 5.77
C LEU A 11 -1.12 -6.92 7.06
N THR A 12 -0.10 -7.02 7.91
CA THR A 12 0.00 -6.23 9.13
C THR A 12 0.05 -4.73 8.83
N GLU A 13 0.89 -4.30 7.90
CA GLU A 13 1.01 -2.89 7.54
C GLU A 13 -0.25 -2.36 6.84
N TYR A 14 -0.89 -3.19 6.00
CA TYR A 14 -2.15 -2.85 5.35
C TYR A 14 -3.28 -2.68 6.38
N LYS A 15 -3.42 -3.61 7.34
CA LYS A 15 -4.41 -3.47 8.42
C LYS A 15 -4.16 -2.21 9.25
N ALA A 16 -2.90 -1.91 9.56
CA ALA A 16 -2.56 -0.67 10.26
C ALA A 16 -2.98 0.57 9.44
N LEU A 17 -2.68 0.61 8.14
CA LEU A 17 -3.09 1.69 7.24
C LEU A 17 -4.61 1.91 7.23
N LEU A 18 -5.42 0.84 7.22
CA LEU A 18 -6.87 0.94 7.23
C LEU A 18 -7.42 1.66 8.47
N THR A 19 -6.76 1.49 9.63
CA THR A 19 -7.17 2.13 10.89
C THR A 19 -6.81 3.61 10.98
N LEU A 20 -5.93 4.12 10.11
CA LEU A 20 -5.48 5.51 10.15
C LEU A 20 -6.56 6.46 9.65
N LYS A 21 -6.62 7.64 10.26
CA LYS A 21 -7.39 8.80 9.79
C LYS A 21 -6.44 9.80 9.12
N PHE A 22 -7.01 10.84 8.50
CA PHE A 22 -6.24 11.85 7.77
C PHE A 22 -5.40 12.76 8.66
N ASP A 23 -5.55 12.67 9.98
CA ASP A 23 -4.84 13.47 10.98
C ASP A 23 -3.35 13.08 11.14
N SER A 24 -2.94 11.94 10.59
CA SER A 24 -1.59 11.38 10.75
C SER A 24 -0.88 11.14 9.41
N PRO A 25 -0.60 12.19 8.61
CA PRO A 25 -0.04 12.07 7.26
C PRO A 25 1.30 11.32 7.21
N GLU A 26 2.21 11.64 8.13
CA GLU A 26 3.53 10.99 8.18
C GLU A 26 3.42 9.49 8.46
N VAL A 27 2.47 9.08 9.32
CA VAL A 27 2.22 7.66 9.61
C VAL A 27 1.64 6.96 8.39
N ILE A 28 0.72 7.59 7.66
CA ILE A 28 0.18 7.06 6.40
C ILE A 28 1.31 6.83 5.39
N LYS A 29 2.20 7.81 5.23
CA LYS A 29 3.36 7.74 4.34
C LYS A 29 4.28 6.58 4.71
N ASP A 30 4.59 6.44 6.00
CA ASP A 30 5.44 5.36 6.51
C ASP A 30 4.81 3.99 6.27
N LYS A 31 3.49 3.84 6.47
CA LYS A 31 2.78 2.58 6.16
C LYS A 31 2.82 2.24 4.69
N LEU A 32 2.61 3.21 3.81
CA LEU A 32 2.73 3.00 2.37
C LEU A 32 4.17 2.63 2.00
N LYS A 33 5.18 3.25 2.61
CA LYS A 33 6.61 2.92 2.43
C LYS A 33 6.90 1.47 2.78
N LEU A 34 6.52 1.05 3.99
CA LEU A 34 6.74 -0.32 4.47
C LEU A 34 6.04 -1.37 3.60
N LEU A 35 4.82 -1.09 3.15
CA LEU A 35 4.12 -1.93 2.17
C LEU A 35 4.96 -2.11 0.91
N GLY A 36 5.47 -1.01 0.34
CA GLY A 36 6.32 -1.04 -0.85
C GLY A 36 7.57 -1.88 -0.64
N GLU A 37 8.29 -1.64 0.47
CA GLU A 37 9.51 -2.37 0.82
C GLU A 37 9.28 -3.88 0.98
N HIS A 38 8.16 -4.27 1.60
CA HIS A 38 7.81 -5.69 1.76
C HIS A 38 7.43 -6.34 0.43
N ILE A 39 6.69 -5.65 -0.44
CA ILE A 39 6.34 -6.18 -1.76
C ILE A 39 7.61 -6.40 -2.60
N HIS A 40 8.59 -5.50 -2.54
CA HIS A 40 9.87 -5.66 -3.26
C HIS A 40 10.71 -6.84 -2.77
N GLN A 41 10.45 -7.35 -1.56
CA GLN A 41 11.10 -8.55 -1.04
C GLN A 41 10.47 -9.84 -1.57
N LEU A 42 9.28 -9.78 -2.18
CA LEU A 42 8.65 -10.95 -2.78
C LEU A 42 9.38 -11.34 -4.06
N THR A 43 9.76 -12.61 -4.15
CA THR A 43 10.41 -13.18 -5.33
C THR A 43 9.86 -14.58 -5.58
N SER A 44 9.60 -14.93 -6.82
CA SER A 44 9.17 -16.28 -7.23
C SER A 44 10.10 -16.83 -8.32
N PRO A 45 10.32 -18.15 -8.41
CA PRO A 45 10.91 -18.76 -9.61
C PRO A 45 9.99 -18.64 -10.84
N VAL A 46 8.69 -18.36 -10.66
CA VAL A 46 7.72 -18.18 -11.74
C VAL A 46 7.69 -16.71 -12.16
N GLN A 47 8.00 -16.44 -13.44
CA GLN A 47 8.06 -15.08 -13.97
C GLN A 47 6.71 -14.34 -13.86
N GLU A 48 5.60 -15.01 -14.12
CA GLU A 48 4.25 -14.42 -14.02
C GLU A 48 3.92 -13.94 -12.60
N GLU A 49 4.40 -14.65 -11.58
CA GLU A 49 4.27 -14.21 -10.19
C GLU A 49 5.14 -12.97 -9.91
N ASN A 50 6.37 -12.92 -10.41
CA ASN A 50 7.22 -11.72 -10.27
C ASN A 50 6.61 -10.50 -10.97
N ASP A 51 5.99 -10.69 -12.13
CA ASP A 51 5.28 -9.62 -12.82
C ASP A 51 4.05 -9.15 -12.01
N THR A 52 3.39 -10.07 -11.30
CA THR A 52 2.32 -9.75 -10.35
C THR A 52 2.84 -8.94 -9.16
N TYR A 53 3.98 -9.32 -8.59
CA TYR A 53 4.63 -8.59 -7.51
C TYR A 53 5.06 -7.18 -7.96
N ARG A 54 5.58 -7.05 -9.18
CA ARG A 54 5.92 -5.76 -9.79
C ARG A 54 4.68 -4.88 -9.97
N LYS A 55 3.56 -5.43 -10.45
CA LYS A 55 2.29 -4.68 -10.57
C LYS A 55 1.80 -4.18 -9.21
N ALA A 56 1.85 -5.02 -8.18
CA ALA A 56 1.49 -4.62 -6.81
C ALA A 56 2.42 -3.51 -6.29
N ALA A 57 3.73 -3.60 -6.57
CA ALA A 57 4.70 -2.58 -6.19
C ALA A 57 4.44 -1.23 -6.88
N ILE A 58 4.02 -1.25 -8.15
CA ILE A 58 3.65 -0.04 -8.89
C ILE A 58 2.44 0.64 -8.24
N LEU A 59 1.39 -0.11 -7.88
CA LEU A 59 0.22 0.46 -7.21
C LEU A 59 0.57 1.16 -5.89
N ILE A 60 1.44 0.55 -5.09
CA ILE A 60 1.91 1.18 -3.85
C ILE A 60 2.79 2.40 -4.14
N LYS A 61 3.62 2.35 -5.18
CA LYS A 61 4.44 3.50 -5.59
C LYS A 61 3.57 4.68 -6.02
N GLU A 62 2.54 4.44 -6.82
CA GLU A 62 1.56 5.47 -7.20
C GLU A 62 0.87 6.08 -5.97
N ALA A 63 0.47 5.24 -5.01
CA ALA A 63 -0.09 5.69 -3.75
C ALA A 63 0.90 6.58 -2.97
N GLN A 64 2.18 6.19 -2.89
CA GLN A 64 3.23 6.95 -2.21
C GLN A 64 3.58 8.28 -2.87
N THR A 65 3.35 8.41 -4.19
CA THR A 65 3.73 9.61 -4.94
C THR A 65 2.51 10.44 -5.29
N THR A 66 1.76 10.04 -6.30
CA THR A 66 0.73 10.87 -6.92
C THR A 66 -0.42 11.09 -5.96
N GLU A 67 -0.92 10.01 -5.37
CA GLU A 67 -2.09 10.09 -4.49
C GLU A 67 -1.73 10.70 -3.13
N TYR A 68 -0.52 10.47 -2.62
CA TYR A 68 -0.08 11.06 -1.36
C TYR A 68 0.09 12.58 -1.49
N VAL A 69 0.60 13.07 -2.63
CA VAL A 69 0.65 14.52 -2.90
C VAL A 69 -0.77 15.09 -2.92
N GLY A 70 -1.72 14.45 -3.61
CA GLY A 70 -3.12 14.88 -3.60
C GLY A 70 -3.74 14.88 -2.20
N PHE A 71 -3.37 13.92 -1.35
CA PHE A 71 -3.80 13.86 0.05
C PHE A 71 -3.23 15.00 0.91
N ILE A 72 -1.96 15.39 0.71
CA ILE A 72 -1.33 16.49 1.44
C ILE A 72 -1.82 17.86 0.98
N ASP A 73 -2.07 18.01 -0.32
CA ASP A 73 -2.52 19.27 -0.93
C ASP A 73 -4.02 19.53 -0.73
N ALA A 74 -4.77 18.54 -0.23
CA ALA A 74 -6.19 18.67 0.07
C ALA A 74 -6.46 19.74 1.15
N LEU A 75 -7.35 20.68 0.84
CA LEU A 75 -7.60 21.87 1.66
C LEU A 75 -8.71 21.67 2.69
N THR A 76 -9.65 20.76 2.42
CA THR A 76 -10.78 20.47 3.30
C THR A 76 -10.65 19.08 3.94
N ASP A 77 -11.30 18.89 5.08
CA ASP A 77 -11.30 17.60 5.76
C ASP A 77 -12.02 16.52 4.93
N ASP A 78 -13.08 16.88 4.22
CA ASP A 78 -13.78 15.99 3.28
C ASP A 78 -12.87 15.54 2.13
N ASP A 79 -12.11 16.47 1.54
CA ASP A 79 -11.14 16.15 0.47
C ASP A 79 -10.01 15.25 0.99
N LYS A 80 -9.53 15.49 2.22
CA LYS A 80 -8.51 14.65 2.86
C LYS A 80 -9.02 13.25 3.13
N GLU A 81 -10.27 13.11 3.59
CA GLU A 81 -10.89 11.81 3.81
C GLU A 81 -11.05 11.04 2.49
N GLN A 82 -11.49 11.72 1.44
CA GLN A 82 -11.60 11.14 0.10
C GLN A 82 -10.22 10.74 -0.47
N ALA A 83 -9.21 11.59 -0.35
CA ALA A 83 -7.85 11.29 -0.82
C ALA A 83 -7.23 10.13 -0.02
N LEU A 84 -7.47 10.05 1.30
CA LEU A 84 -7.07 8.90 2.11
C LEU A 84 -7.78 7.62 1.69
N ALA A 85 -9.06 7.69 1.31
CA ALA A 85 -9.77 6.54 0.77
C ALA A 85 -9.14 6.04 -0.53
N VAL A 86 -8.70 6.94 -1.43
CA VAL A 86 -7.97 6.58 -2.66
C VAL A 86 -6.65 5.87 -2.34
N LEU A 87 -5.88 6.38 -1.37
CA LEU A 87 -4.65 5.72 -0.89
C LEU A 87 -4.91 4.30 -0.40
N LYS A 88 -5.96 4.12 0.42
CA LYS A 88 -6.36 2.81 0.94
C LYS A 88 -6.82 1.87 -0.17
N GLN A 89 -7.55 2.37 -1.18
CA GLN A 89 -7.98 1.57 -2.32
C GLN A 89 -6.80 1.05 -3.15
N LYS A 90 -5.78 1.88 -3.41
CA LYS A 90 -4.55 1.45 -4.10
C LYS A 90 -3.80 0.38 -3.31
N ALA A 91 -3.70 0.55 -1.98
CA ALA A 91 -3.12 -0.46 -1.10
C ALA A 91 -3.91 -1.78 -1.09
N SER A 92 -5.24 -1.70 -1.10
CA SER A 92 -6.13 -2.85 -1.19
C SER A 92 -5.95 -3.61 -2.51
N ALA A 93 -5.92 -2.88 -3.65
CA ALA A 93 -5.70 -3.47 -4.97
C ALA A 93 -4.33 -4.19 -5.05
N ALA A 94 -3.28 -3.61 -4.46
CA ALA A 94 -1.99 -4.28 -4.35
C ALA A 94 -2.07 -5.57 -3.52
N CYS A 95 -2.76 -5.57 -2.38
CA CYS A 95 -2.95 -6.76 -1.56
C CYS A 95 -3.76 -7.86 -2.28
N GLN A 96 -4.79 -7.48 -3.04
CA GLN A 96 -5.60 -8.40 -3.83
C GLN A 96 -4.76 -9.11 -4.91
N LEU A 97 -3.90 -8.38 -5.64
CA LEU A 97 -2.97 -8.97 -6.60
C LEU A 97 -2.04 -10.02 -5.96
N LEU A 98 -1.69 -9.82 -4.69
CA LEU A 98 -0.80 -10.72 -3.96
C LEU A 98 -1.55 -11.89 -3.29
N HIS A 99 -2.87 -12.00 -3.48
CA HIS A 99 -3.76 -12.91 -2.77
C HIS A 99 -3.64 -12.79 -1.25
N ILE A 100 -3.47 -11.56 -0.77
CA ILE A 100 -3.48 -11.23 0.66
C ILE A 100 -4.90 -10.81 1.00
N HIS A 101 -5.59 -11.65 1.76
CA HIS A 101 -6.97 -11.42 2.20
C HIS A 101 -6.97 -10.96 3.67
N GLU A 102 -7.96 -10.11 4.02
CA GLU A 102 -8.19 -9.61 5.38
C GLU A 102 -8.69 -10.68 6.35
#